data_AF-A0A834BIN4-F1
#
_entry.id   AF-A0A834BIN4-F1
#
_cell.length_a   1.000
_cell.length_b   1.000
_cell.length_c   1.000
_cell.angle_alpha   90.00
_cell.angle_beta   90.00
_cell.angle_gamma   90.00
#
_symmetry.space_group_name_H-M   'P 1'
#
loop_
_entity.id
_entity.type
_entity.pdbx_description
1 polymer ?
#
loop_
_entity_poly.entity_id
_entity_poly.type
_entity_poly.pdbx_seq_one_letter_code
_entity_poly.pdbx_strand_id
1 'polypeptide(L)'
;MPDDIDDEEDSVKIIRLVKNKEPLGATIKKDEQTGAIVVARIMRGGAADRSGLIHVGDELREVNGIPVEDKKPEEIIQILVS
;
A
#
# COMPACT_ATOMS: atom_id res chain seq x y z
N MET A 1 -27.37 -18.23 15.51
CA MET A 1 -26.25 -17.30 15.76
C MET A 1 -26.25 -16.32 14.61
N PRO A 2 -26.06 -15.02 14.85
CA PRO A 2 -26.05 -14.05 13.76
C PRO A 2 -24.90 -14.39 12.84
N ASP A 3 -25.15 -14.31 11.55
CA ASP A 3 -24.15 -14.36 10.51
C ASP A 3 -23.19 -13.19 10.74
N ASP A 4 -22.06 -13.47 11.39
CA ASP A 4 -20.87 -12.62 11.33
C ASP A 4 -20.34 -12.74 9.89
N ILE A 5 -21.09 -12.16 8.94
CA ILE A 5 -20.54 -11.74 7.67
C ILE A 5 -19.54 -10.67 8.09
N ASP A 6 -18.28 -11.07 8.19
CA ASP A 6 -17.15 -10.16 8.09
C ASP A 6 -17.28 -9.55 6.70
N ASP A 7 -18.16 -8.55 6.58
CA ASP A 7 -18.05 -7.50 5.60
C ASP A 7 -16.73 -6.79 5.94
N GLU A 8 -15.60 -7.45 5.67
CA GLU A 8 -14.38 -6.77 5.30
C GLU A 8 -14.73 -6.06 3.99
N GLU A 9 -15.50 -4.99 4.13
CA GLU A 9 -15.76 -4.04 3.08
C GLU A 9 -14.39 -3.70 2.51
N ASP A 10 -14.22 -3.94 1.21
CA ASP A 10 -13.23 -3.33 0.35
C ASP A 10 -13.32 -1.80 0.49
N SER A 11 -12.93 -1.30 1.64
CA SER A 11 -13.12 0.06 2.10
C SER A 11 -11.83 0.80 1.87
N VAL A 12 -11.87 1.76 0.95
CA VAL A 12 -10.70 2.57 0.60
C VAL A 12 -10.35 3.46 1.80
N LYS A 13 -9.15 3.27 2.36
CA LYS A 13 -8.63 4.08 3.46
C LYS A 13 -7.57 5.05 2.95
N ILE A 14 -7.73 6.33 3.28
CA ILE A 14 -6.72 7.36 2.99
C ILE A 14 -5.73 7.40 4.16
N ILE A 15 -4.50 6.98 3.90
CA ILE A 15 -3.43 6.91 4.91
C ILE A 15 -2.41 8.01 4.64
N ARG A 16 -2.04 8.75 5.68
CA ARG A 16 -0.92 9.70 5.64
C ARG A 16 0.24 9.16 6.43
N LEU A 17 1.35 8.90 5.75
CA LEU A 17 2.61 8.52 6.39
C LEU A 17 3.61 9.66 6.41
N VAL A 18 4.25 9.86 7.56
CA VAL A 18 5.40 10.75 7.70
C VAL A 18 6.67 9.90 7.66
N LYS A 19 7.41 10.00 6.55
CA LYS A 19 8.71 9.38 6.36
C LYS A 19 9.78 10.48 6.41
N ASN A 20 10.55 10.56 7.49
CA ASN A 20 11.48 11.67 7.75
C ASN A 20 12.76 11.56 6.89
N LYS A 21 12.64 11.78 5.56
CA LYS A 21 13.67 11.52 4.53
C LYS A 21 14.08 10.05 4.37
N GLU A 22 13.44 9.14 5.09
CA GLU A 22 13.62 7.69 4.96
C GLU A 22 12.66 7.12 3.90
N PRO A 23 12.96 5.95 3.31
CA PRO A 23 12.01 5.25 2.45
C PRO A 23 10.78 4.81 3.27
N LEU A 24 9.66 4.58 2.59
CA LEU A 24 8.42 4.11 3.23
C LEU A 24 8.63 2.84 4.05
N GLY A 25 9.61 2.00 3.70
CA GLY A 25 9.86 0.72 4.37
C GLY A 25 8.83 -0.34 3.96
N ALA A 26 8.30 -0.25 2.75
CA ALA A 26 7.42 -1.25 2.17
C ALA A 26 7.91 -1.63 0.76
N THR A 27 7.62 -2.86 0.35
CA THR A 27 7.83 -3.36 -1.02
C THR A 27 6.47 -3.60 -1.64
N ILE A 28 6.30 -3.20 -2.89
CA ILE A 28 5.09 -3.39 -3.66
C ILE A 28 5.34 -4.39 -4.79
N LYS A 29 4.29 -5.07 -5.23
CA LYS A 29 4.29 -5.90 -6.43
C LYS A 29 3.06 -5.56 -7.27
N LYS A 30 3.15 -5.79 -8.58
CA LYS A 30 1.97 -5.81 -9.43
C LYS A 30 1.43 -7.23 -9.45
N ASP A 31 0.15 -7.38 -9.16
CA ASP A 31 -0.56 -8.65 -9.34
C ASP A 31 -0.70 -8.93 -10.84
N GLU A 32 -0.26 -10.10 -11.30
CA GLU A 32 -0.27 -10.44 -12.73
C GLU A 32 -1.67 -10.79 -13.25
N GLN A 33 -2.60 -11.17 -12.37
CA GLN A 33 -3.96 -11.54 -12.75
C GLN A 33 -4.89 -10.33 -12.77
N THR A 34 -4.81 -9.47 -11.75
CA THR A 34 -5.71 -8.32 -11.60
C THR A 34 -5.09 -7.02 -12.08
N GLY A 35 -3.75 -6.95 -12.19
CA GLY A 35 -3.03 -5.71 -12.46
C GLY A 35 -2.91 -4.78 -11.24
N ALA A 36 -3.46 -5.16 -10.09
CA ALA A 36 -3.46 -4.37 -8.87
C ALA A 36 -2.04 -4.17 -8.32
N ILE A 37 -1.78 -3.03 -7.69
CA ILE A 37 -0.52 -2.78 -7.00
C ILE A 37 -0.72 -3.12 -5.53
N VAL A 38 0.00 -4.12 -5.03
CA VAL A 38 -0.23 -4.69 -3.70
C VAL A 38 1.03 -4.58 -2.85
N VAL A 39 0.87 -4.27 -1.57
CA VAL A 39 1.96 -4.32 -0.59
C VAL A 39 2.40 -5.77 -0.38
N ALA A 40 3.61 -6.10 -0.85
CA ALA A 40 4.19 -7.44 -0.77
C ALA A 40 4.94 -7.67 0.55
N ARG A 41 5.57 -6.64 1.11
CA ARG A 41 6.37 -6.75 2.33
C ARG A 41 6.42 -5.42 3.07
N ILE A 42 6.48 -5.50 4.40
CA ILE A 42 6.81 -4.37 5.27
C ILE A 42 8.15 -4.65 5.97
N MET A 43 9.03 -3.66 5.96
CA MET A 43 10.33 -3.72 6.63
C MET A 43 10.17 -3.35 8.09
N ARG A 44 10.51 -4.28 8.98
CA ARG A 44 10.50 -4.04 10.44
C ARG A 44 11.33 -2.82 10.79
N GLY A 45 10.76 -1.97 11.63
CA GLY A 45 11.35 -0.71 12.07
C GLY A 45 11.31 0.41 11.02
N GLY A 46 10.75 0.21 9.83
CA GLY A 46 10.55 1.25 8.81
C GLY A 46 9.32 2.13 9.07
N ALA A 47 9.12 3.17 8.26
CA ALA A 47 8.00 4.10 8.44
C ALA A 47 6.62 3.41 8.37
N ALA A 48 6.42 2.50 7.41
CA ALA A 48 5.22 1.68 7.27
C ALA A 48 4.95 0.82 8.52
N ASP A 49 5.97 0.09 8.99
CA ASP A 49 5.88 -0.77 10.19
C ASP A 49 5.52 0.04 11.43
N ARG A 50 6.22 1.17 11.67
CA ARG A 50 5.98 2.03 12.82
C ARG A 50 4.63 2.73 12.79
N SER A 51 4.06 2.93 11.61
CA SER A 51 2.72 3.51 11.49
C SER A 51 1.62 2.54 11.93
N GLY A 52 1.78 1.23 11.66
CA GLY A 52 0.73 0.23 11.81
C GLY A 52 -0.52 0.49 10.95
N LEU A 53 -0.45 1.41 9.99
CA LEU A 53 -1.60 1.81 9.17
C LEU A 53 -1.68 1.05 7.84
N ILE A 54 -0.54 0.53 7.37
CA ILE A 54 -0.41 -0.22 6.12
C ILE A 54 -0.01 -1.65 6.47
N HIS A 55 -0.59 -2.63 5.78
CA HIS A 55 -0.35 -4.05 5.97
C HIS A 55 0.03 -4.75 4.65
N VAL A 56 0.61 -5.94 4.78
CA VAL A 56 0.86 -6.81 3.62
C VAL A 56 -0.47 -7.30 3.09
N GLY A 57 -0.69 -7.17 1.78
CA GLY A 57 -1.98 -7.47 1.14
C GLY A 57 -2.78 -6.22 0.78
N ASP A 58 -2.45 -5.05 1.35
CA ASP A 58 -3.15 -3.81 1.01
C ASP A 58 -2.94 -3.46 -0.46
N GLU A 59 -4.03 -3.09 -1.13
CA GLU A 59 -4.01 -2.57 -2.50
C GLU A 59 -3.79 -1.06 -2.50
N LEU A 60 -2.80 -0.61 -3.26
CA LEU A 60 -2.51 0.79 -3.51
C LEU A 60 -3.29 1.24 -4.76
N ARG A 61 -4.18 2.22 -4.57
CA ARG A 61 -4.91 2.88 -5.66
C ARG A 61 -4.24 4.19 -6.08
N GLU A 62 -3.74 4.93 -5.10
CA GLU A 62 -3.13 6.25 -5.29
C GLU A 62 -1.96 6.47 -4.31
N VAL A 63 -0.90 7.12 -4.78
CA VAL A 63 0.22 7.57 -3.93
C VAL A 63 0.49 9.03 -4.22
N ASN A 64 0.48 9.89 -3.19
CA ASN A 64 0.73 11.32 -3.32
C ASN A 64 -0.15 12.04 -4.36
N GLY A 65 -1.44 11.67 -4.49
CA GLY A 65 -2.32 12.26 -5.51
C GLY A 65 -2.21 11.63 -6.90
N ILE A 66 -1.35 10.61 -7.08
CA ILE A 66 -1.07 9.99 -8.37
C ILE A 66 -1.63 8.55 -8.39
N PRO A 67 -2.58 8.23 -9.28
CA PRO A 67 -3.10 6.88 -9.42
C PRO A 67 -2.01 5.92 -9.91
N VAL A 68 -2.01 4.69 -9.38
CA VAL A 68 -0.94 3.71 -9.64
C VAL A 68 -1.36 2.52 -10.51
N GLU A 69 -2.65 2.31 -10.77
CA GLU A 69 -3.18 1.17 -11.54
C GLU A 69 -2.56 1.06 -12.95
N ASP A 70 -2.43 2.19 -13.65
CA ASP A 70 -1.89 2.26 -15.01
C ASP A 70 -0.38 2.43 -15.07
N LYS A 71 0.31 2.43 -13.91
CA LYS A 71 1.75 2.69 -13.83
C LYS A 71 2.56 1.41 -13.80
N LYS A 72 3.78 1.49 -14.33
CA LYS A 72 4.76 0.42 -14.13
C LYS A 72 5.29 0.44 -12.69
N PRO A 73 5.65 -0.73 -12.12
CA PRO A 73 6.24 -0.80 -10.78
C PRO A 73 7.41 0.18 -10.58
N GLU A 74 8.25 0.34 -11.60
CA GLU A 74 9.39 1.26 -11.62
C GLU A 74 8.99 2.72 -11.41
N GLU A 75 7.90 3.17 -12.05
CA GLU A 75 7.36 4.53 -11.88
C GLU A 75 6.79 4.72 -10.47
N ILE A 76 6.11 3.70 -9.95
CA ILE A 76 5.49 3.76 -8.63
C ILE A 76 6.57 3.83 -7.55
N ILE A 77 7.69 3.12 -7.72
CA ILE A 77 8.84 3.21 -6.82
C ILE A 77 9.36 4.65 -6.76
N GLN A 78 9.44 5.37 -7.88
CA GLN A 78 9.85 6.78 -7.88
C GLN A 78 8.89 7.66 -7.08
N ILE A 79 7.57 7.43 -7.21
CA ILE A 79 6.54 8.18 -6.46
C ILE A 79 6.62 7.88 -4.96
N LEU A 80 6.91 6.63 -4.58
CA LEU A 80 7.05 6.19 -3.19
C LEU A 80 8.34 6.70 -2.53
N VAL A 81 9.35 7.08 -3.30
CA VAL A 81 10.63 7.64 -2.81
C VAL A 81 10.61 9.17 -2.77
N SER A 82 9.77 9.82 -3.57
CA SER A 82 9.55 11.29 -3.56
C SER A 82 8.99 11.80 -2.24
#